data_AF-A0A1T4Y0A3-F1
#
_entry.id   AF-A0A1T4Y0A3-F1
#
_cell.length_a   1.000
_cell.length_b   1.000
_cell.length_c   1.000
_cell.angle_alpha   90.00
_cell.angle_beta   90.00
_cell.angle_gamma   90.00
#
_symmetry.space_group_name_H-M   'P 1'
#
loop_
_entity.id
_entity.type
_entity.pdbx_description
1 polymer ?
#
loop_
_entity_poly.entity_id
_entity_poly.type
_entity_poly.pdbx_seq_one_letter_code
_entity_poly.pdbx_strand_id
1 'polypeptide(L)'
;MSILQNTEALKALNPFYALQFTLAHPVATFVLLSAIFLALKGGLIFILLSTWKKGSELVIEERRKINMTWRKFVSEIYPSIPPIPGTAIYLSSSADLVPSRLFYNFKHYKVLHEQLIFLHVDNEEIPYVPEEERLKVVGVVELGTQVRL
;
A
#
# COMPACT_ATOMS: atom_id res chain seq x y z
N MET A 1 -44.65 -0.67 -25.64
CA MET A 1 -46.03 -1.07 -25.32
C MET A 1 -46.11 -2.60 -25.17
N SER A 2 -45.63 -3.21 -24.07
CA SER A 2 -45.95 -4.62 -23.70
C SER A 2 -45.36 -5.04 -22.33
N ILE A 3 -45.55 -4.24 -21.28
CA ILE A 3 -45.27 -4.67 -19.89
C ILE A 3 -46.58 -4.76 -19.10
N LEU A 4 -47.58 -3.98 -19.49
CA LEU A 4 -48.91 -3.93 -18.87
C LEU A 4 -49.86 -5.07 -19.30
N GLN A 5 -49.55 -5.80 -20.38
CA GLN A 5 -50.39 -6.91 -20.87
C GLN A 5 -50.02 -8.28 -20.26
N ASN A 6 -48.85 -8.39 -19.62
CA ASN A 6 -48.45 -9.65 -19.00
C ASN A 6 -48.97 -9.72 -17.56
N THR A 7 -50.20 -10.21 -17.40
CA THR A 7 -50.89 -10.33 -16.11
C THR A 7 -50.12 -11.24 -15.14
N GLU A 8 -49.28 -12.15 -15.63
CA GLU A 8 -48.44 -13.03 -14.82
C GLU A 8 -47.32 -12.26 -14.10
N ALA A 9 -46.75 -11.21 -14.73
CA ALA A 9 -45.74 -10.37 -14.09
C ALA A 9 -46.32 -9.57 -12.91
N LEU A 10 -47.58 -9.15 -12.99
CA LEU A 10 -48.29 -8.49 -11.89
C LEU A 10 -48.59 -9.44 -10.73
N LYS A 11 -48.86 -10.73 -11.02
CA LYS A 11 -49.07 -11.76 -9.99
C LYS A 11 -47.79 -12.06 -9.20
N ALA A 12 -46.62 -12.05 -9.86
CA ALA A 12 -45.33 -12.24 -9.20
C ALA A 12 -44.98 -11.14 -8.18
N LEU A 13 -45.57 -9.94 -8.32
CA LEU A 13 -45.43 -8.85 -7.36
C LEU A 13 -46.27 -9.06 -6.08
N ASN A 14 -47.25 -9.96 -6.11
CA ASN A 14 -48.16 -10.21 -4.99
C ASN A 14 -47.57 -11.26 -4.02
N PRO A 15 -47.40 -10.92 -2.72
CA PRO A 15 -46.77 -11.80 -1.73
C PRO A 15 -47.50 -13.13 -1.50
N PHE A 16 -48.79 -13.21 -1.85
CA PHE A 16 -49.56 -14.45 -1.72
C PHE A 16 -49.05 -15.57 -2.64
N TYR A 17 -48.66 -15.23 -3.87
CA TYR A 17 -48.09 -16.20 -4.82
C TYR A 17 -46.70 -16.67 -4.38
N ALA A 18 -45.90 -15.76 -3.81
CA ALA A 18 -44.62 -16.12 -3.23
C ALA A 18 -44.79 -17.13 -2.09
N LEU A 19 -45.75 -16.90 -1.19
CA LEU A 19 -46.04 -17.81 -0.07
C LEU A 19 -46.54 -19.18 -0.55
N GLN A 20 -47.39 -19.22 -1.56
CA GLN A 20 -47.84 -20.49 -2.14
C GLN A 20 -46.69 -21.27 -2.79
N PHE A 21 -45.79 -20.57 -3.48
CA PHE A 21 -44.60 -21.16 -4.09
C PHE A 21 -43.61 -21.68 -3.03
N THR A 22 -43.39 -20.94 -1.94
CA THR A 22 -42.47 -21.38 -0.87
C THR A 22 -42.94 -22.66 -0.20
N LEU A 23 -44.24 -22.79 0.04
CA LEU A 23 -44.85 -23.99 0.61
C LEU A 23 -44.84 -25.16 -0.39
N ALA A 24 -45.06 -24.89 -1.68
CA ALA A 24 -45.04 -25.92 -2.72
C ALA A 24 -43.62 -26.43 -3.05
N HIS A 25 -42.61 -25.57 -2.96
CA HIS A 25 -41.23 -25.87 -3.37
C HIS A 25 -40.20 -25.35 -2.34
N PRO A 26 -40.09 -25.98 -1.16
CA PRO A 26 -39.24 -25.49 -0.07
C PRO A 26 -37.74 -25.54 -0.41
N VAL A 27 -37.27 -26.61 -1.06
CA VAL A 27 -35.85 -26.75 -1.43
C VAL A 27 -35.44 -25.71 -2.48
N ALA A 28 -36.25 -25.51 -3.52
CA ALA A 28 -35.98 -24.52 -4.55
C ALA A 28 -35.93 -23.10 -3.97
N THR A 29 -36.86 -22.80 -3.06
CA THR A 29 -36.91 -21.51 -2.36
C THR A 29 -35.67 -21.30 -1.47
N PHE A 30 -35.25 -22.32 -0.73
CA PHE A 30 -34.04 -22.27 0.08
C PHE A 30 -32.79 -21.98 -0.77
N VAL A 31 -32.63 -22.68 -1.90
CA VAL A 31 -31.52 -22.46 -2.84
C VAL A 31 -31.55 -21.04 -3.40
N LEU A 32 -32.72 -20.56 -3.84
CA LEU A 32 -32.87 -19.20 -4.36
C LEU A 32 -32.50 -18.13 -3.32
N LEU A 33 -33.00 -18.24 -2.09
CA LEU A 33 -32.69 -17.31 -1.01
C LEU A 33 -31.20 -17.33 -0.66
N SER A 34 -30.60 -18.52 -0.60
CA SER A 34 -29.16 -18.66 -0.32
C SER A 34 -28.31 -18.04 -1.43
N ALA A 35 -28.68 -18.21 -2.70
CA ALA A 35 -27.98 -17.63 -3.84
C ALA A 35 -28.04 -16.09 -3.80
N ILE A 36 -29.20 -15.52 -3.51
CA ILE A 36 -29.36 -14.06 -3.38
C ILE A 36 -28.54 -13.53 -2.21
N PHE A 37 -28.61 -14.19 -1.05
CA PHE A 37 -27.85 -13.79 0.13
C PHE A 37 -26.33 -13.82 -0.12
N LEU A 38 -25.83 -14.90 -0.72
CA LEU A 38 -24.42 -15.05 -1.08
C LEU A 38 -23.98 -14.01 -2.11
N ALA A 39 -24.79 -13.75 -3.13
CA ALA A 39 -24.50 -12.73 -4.14
C ALA A 39 -24.41 -11.34 -3.51
N LEU A 40 -25.34 -10.97 -2.63
CA LEU A 40 -25.33 -9.69 -1.93
C LEU A 40 -24.12 -9.55 -1.01
N LYS A 41 -23.82 -10.57 -0.20
CA LYS A 41 -22.66 -10.57 0.70
C LYS A 41 -21.34 -10.54 -0.06
N GLY A 42 -21.21 -11.36 -1.09
CA GLY A 42 -20.04 -11.39 -1.96
C GLY A 42 -19.81 -10.06 -2.66
N GLY A 43 -20.87 -9.47 -3.23
CA GLY A 43 -20.83 -8.14 -3.82
C GLY A 43 -20.40 -7.05 -2.83
N LEU A 44 -20.95 -7.06 -1.61
CA LEU A 44 -20.59 -6.10 -0.57
C LEU A 44 -19.12 -6.22 -0.17
N ILE A 45 -18.63 -7.44 0.10
CA ILE A 45 -17.23 -7.69 0.46
C ILE A 45 -16.31 -7.29 -0.71
N PHE A 46 -16.67 -7.62 -1.94
CA PHE A 46 -15.92 -7.23 -3.12
C PHE A 46 -15.82 -5.70 -3.27
N ILE A 47 -16.92 -4.97 -3.04
CA ILE A 47 -16.92 -3.50 -3.08
C ILE A 47 -16.02 -2.94 -1.97
N LEU A 48 -16.09 -3.48 -0.75
CA LEU A 48 -15.23 -3.06 0.35
C LEU A 48 -13.74 -3.30 0.04
N LEU A 49 -13.40 -4.50 -0.43
CA LEU A 49 -12.03 -4.87 -0.76
C LEU A 49 -11.48 -4.07 -1.95
N SER A 50 -12.29 -3.86 -3.00
CA SER A 50 -11.89 -3.04 -4.15
C SER A 50 -11.69 -1.57 -3.78
N THR A 51 -12.53 -1.03 -2.89
CA THR A 51 -12.38 0.33 -2.34
C THR A 51 -11.10 0.44 -1.52
N TRP A 52 -10.86 -0.51 -0.61
CA TRP A 52 -9.63 -0.53 0.20
C TRP A 52 -8.37 -0.67 -0.65
N LYS A 53 -8.37 -1.60 -1.63
CA LYS A 53 -7.27 -1.82 -2.56
C LYS A 53 -6.91 -0.53 -3.30
N LYS A 54 -7.92 0.11 -3.92
CA LYS A 54 -7.73 1.37 -4.65
C LYS A 54 -7.23 2.50 -3.74
N GLY A 55 -7.75 2.60 -2.52
CA GLY A 55 -7.28 3.57 -1.52
C GLY A 55 -5.83 3.34 -1.11
N SER A 56 -5.43 2.09 -0.87
CA SER A 56 -4.06 1.72 -0.53
C SER A 56 -3.08 2.07 -1.65
N GLU A 57 -3.44 1.80 -2.90
CA GLU A 57 -2.66 2.16 -4.08
C GLU A 57 -2.40 3.67 -4.18
N LEU A 58 -3.45 4.50 -3.98
CA LEU A 58 -3.32 5.96 -3.97
C LEU A 58 -2.37 6.45 -2.86
N VAL A 59 -2.48 5.89 -1.65
CA VAL A 59 -1.60 6.25 -0.53
C VAL A 59 -0.15 5.86 -0.82
N ILE A 60 0.08 4.70 -1.43
CA ILE A 60 1.41 4.26 -1.86
C ILE A 60 1.95 5.22 -2.92
N GLU A 61 1.13 5.63 -3.88
CA GLU A 61 1.52 6.55 -4.95
C GLU A 61 1.89 7.94 -4.43
N GLU A 62 1.12 8.50 -3.49
CA GLU A 62 1.48 9.76 -2.85
C GLU A 62 2.80 9.64 -2.07
N ARG A 63 3.04 8.52 -1.37
CA ARG A 63 4.34 8.28 -0.74
C ARG A 63 5.46 8.22 -1.76
N ARG A 64 5.22 7.66 -2.96
CA ARG A 64 6.22 7.62 -4.04
C ARG A 64 6.64 9.00 -4.55
N LYS A 65 5.84 10.05 -4.37
CA LYS A 65 6.23 11.42 -4.77
C LYS A 65 7.38 11.99 -3.94
N ILE A 66 7.70 11.39 -2.78
CA ILE A 66 8.84 11.75 -1.93
C ILE A 66 10.10 10.92 -2.30
N ASN A 67 10.02 10.05 -3.31
CA ASN A 67 11.13 9.19 -3.71
C ASN A 67 12.18 9.96 -4.51
N MET A 68 13.14 10.56 -3.81
CA MET A 68 14.40 10.99 -4.42
C MET A 68 15.45 9.91 -4.28
N THR A 69 16.23 9.70 -5.33
CA THR A 69 17.39 8.80 -5.30
C THR A 69 18.58 9.47 -4.63
N TRP A 70 19.50 8.66 -4.11
CA TRP A 70 20.72 9.13 -3.46
C TRP A 70 21.57 10.05 -4.32
N ARG A 71 21.71 9.70 -5.60
CA ARG A 71 22.49 10.48 -6.55
C ARG A 71 21.98 11.92 -6.65
N LYS A 72 20.65 12.07 -6.71
CA LYS A 72 20.00 13.38 -6.80
C LYS A 72 20.10 14.16 -5.49
N PHE A 73 20.00 13.49 -4.34
CA PHE A 73 20.19 14.12 -3.03
C PHE A 73 21.60 14.71 -2.84
N VAL A 74 22.63 13.95 -3.17
CA VAL A 74 24.02 14.40 -3.04
C VAL A 74 24.34 15.54 -4.01
N SER A 75 23.77 15.52 -5.22
CA SER A 75 24.03 16.59 -6.20
C SER A 75 23.24 17.87 -5.95
N GLU A 76 22.00 17.79 -5.50
CA GLU A 76 21.09 18.96 -5.43
C GLU A 76 20.98 19.57 -4.03
N ILE A 77 21.10 18.77 -2.96
CA ILE A 77 20.76 19.22 -1.60
C ILE A 77 22.01 19.33 -0.72
N TYR A 78 22.89 18.31 -0.76
CA TYR A 78 24.07 18.25 0.11
C TYR A 78 24.99 19.50 0.07
N PRO A 79 25.32 20.08 -1.10
CA PRO A 79 26.28 21.19 -1.19
C PRO A 79 25.82 22.47 -0.48
N SER A 80 24.53 22.58 -0.16
CA SER A 80 23.91 23.79 0.37
C SER A 80 23.76 23.82 1.89
N ILE A 81 24.16 22.76 2.60
CA ILE A 81 23.81 22.55 4.00
C ILE A 81 25.06 22.43 4.89
N PRO A 82 25.16 23.20 5.99
CA PRO A 82 26.25 23.04 6.93
C PRO A 82 26.12 21.72 7.71
N PRO A 83 27.17 20.88 7.77
CA PRO A 83 27.16 19.69 8.60
C PRO A 83 27.33 20.05 10.08
N ILE A 84 26.73 19.25 10.96
CA ILE A 84 26.93 19.27 12.41
C ILE A 84 27.67 18.00 12.86
N PRO A 85 28.51 18.09 13.91
CA PRO A 85 29.23 16.94 14.43
C PRO A 85 28.30 15.80 14.85
N GLY A 86 28.69 14.57 14.52
CA GLY A 86 28.02 13.35 14.96
C GLY A 86 27.54 12.44 13.84
N THR A 87 26.94 11.32 14.24
CA THR A 87 26.46 10.27 13.34
C THR A 87 24.96 10.11 13.49
N ALA A 88 24.22 10.19 12.38
CA ALA A 88 22.80 9.87 12.37
C ALA A 88 22.53 8.59 11.58
N ILE A 89 21.75 7.70 12.20
CA ILE A 89 21.34 6.42 11.62
C ILE A 89 19.87 6.51 11.26
N TYR A 90 19.55 6.29 9.98
CA TYR A 90 18.18 6.27 9.48
C TYR A 90 17.82 4.88 8.98
N LEU A 91 16.73 4.34 9.51
CA LEU A 91 16.14 3.11 8.99
C LEU A 91 15.40 3.41 7.68
N SER A 92 15.72 2.63 6.64
CA SER A 92 15.10 2.74 5.32
C SER A 92 14.37 1.46 4.94
N SER A 93 13.26 1.60 4.21
CA SER A 93 12.54 0.49 3.57
C SER A 93 13.09 0.15 2.18
N SER A 94 14.04 0.92 1.64
CA SER A 94 14.78 0.56 0.43
C SER A 94 16.21 1.08 0.48
N ALA A 95 17.14 0.37 -0.15
CA ALA A 95 18.54 0.78 -0.21
C ALA A 95 18.78 1.95 -1.18
N ASP A 96 17.95 2.12 -2.22
CA ASP A 96 18.19 3.08 -3.31
C ASP A 96 17.58 4.47 -3.09
N LEU A 97 16.62 4.58 -2.18
CA LEU A 97 15.85 5.80 -1.94
C LEU A 97 16.25 6.48 -0.64
N VAL A 98 16.24 7.82 -0.66
CA VAL A 98 16.46 8.62 0.54
C VAL A 98 15.28 8.45 1.49
N PRO A 99 15.49 8.09 2.78
CA PRO A 99 14.40 7.93 3.73
C PRO A 99 13.63 9.23 3.91
N SER A 100 12.31 9.13 3.91
CA SER A 100 11.42 10.27 4.15
C SER A 100 11.72 10.99 5.47
N ARG A 101 12.21 10.27 6.49
CA ARG A 101 12.60 10.85 7.78
C ARG A 101 13.76 11.85 7.65
N LEU A 102 14.73 11.60 6.78
CA LEU A 102 15.80 12.55 6.49
C LEU A 102 15.21 13.82 5.87
N PHE A 103 14.28 13.67 4.93
CA PHE A 103 13.57 14.80 4.33
C PHE A 103 12.77 15.63 5.32
N TYR A 104 12.03 14.99 6.24
CA TYR A 104 11.30 15.71 7.28
C TYR A 104 12.24 16.46 8.21
N ASN A 105 13.34 15.83 8.64
CA ASN A 105 14.35 16.46 9.47
C ASN A 105 14.97 17.66 8.74
N PHE A 106 15.37 17.48 7.49
CA PHE A 106 15.88 18.55 6.64
C PHE A 106 14.86 19.68 6.44
N LYS A 107 13.58 19.37 6.19
CA LYS A 107 12.54 20.39 5.97
C LYS A 107 12.41 21.31 7.18
N HIS A 108 12.56 20.78 8.40
CA HIS A 108 12.33 21.52 9.63
C HIS A 108 13.62 22.11 10.22
N TYR A 109 14.68 21.32 10.33
CA TYR A 109 15.91 21.70 11.05
C TYR A 109 17.03 22.23 10.14
N LYS A 110 16.99 21.95 8.83
CA LYS A 110 17.97 22.47 7.85
C LYS A 110 19.44 22.15 8.19
N VAL A 111 19.69 21.04 8.89
CA VAL A 111 21.04 20.57 9.26
C VAL A 111 21.22 19.12 8.82
N LEU A 112 22.48 18.73 8.58
CA LEU A 112 22.88 17.35 8.31
C LEU A 112 24.00 16.95 9.27
N HIS A 113 24.07 15.67 9.62
CA HIS A 113 25.19 15.15 10.41
C HIS A 113 26.39 14.88 9.49
N GLU A 114 27.61 14.99 10.01
CA GLU A 114 28.85 14.65 9.29
C GLU A 114 28.83 13.21 8.76
N GLN A 115 28.25 12.29 9.52
CA GLN A 115 28.06 10.91 9.11
C GLN A 115 26.58 10.53 9.08
N LEU A 116 26.13 10.06 7.92
CA LEU A 116 24.78 9.56 7.70
C LEU A 116 24.86 8.07 7.34
N ILE A 117 24.29 7.21 8.19
CA ILE A 117 24.22 5.77 7.97
C ILE A 117 22.76 5.41 7.66
N PHE A 118 22.54 4.77 6.52
CA PHE A 118 21.23 4.26 6.13
C PHE A 118 21.21 2.75 6.33
N LEU A 119 20.40 2.30 7.27
CA LEU A 119 20.25 0.88 7.57
C LEU A 119 18.98 0.38 6.90
N HIS A 120 19.14 -0.52 5.94
CA HIS A 120 18.05 -1.29 5.35
C HIS A 120 18.13 -2.72 5.87
N VAL A 121 17.00 -3.24 6.34
CA VAL A 121 16.88 -4.63 6.77
C VAL A 121 16.13 -5.37 5.70
N ASP A 122 16.81 -6.29 5.04
CA ASP A 122 16.22 -7.24 4.11
C ASP A 122 16.00 -8.57 4.83
N ASN A 123 14.83 -9.16 4.66
CA ASN A 123 14.47 -10.42 5.33
C ASN A 123 14.47 -11.54 4.29
N GLU A 124 15.37 -12.49 4.45
CA GLU A 124 15.45 -13.67 3.60
C GLU A 124 14.42 -14.74 4.01
N GLU A 125 13.92 -15.51 3.04
CA GLU A 125 12.97 -16.61 3.28
C GLU A 125 13.67 -17.89 3.79
N ILE A 126 14.70 -17.74 4.64
CA ILE A 126 15.44 -18.83 5.27
C ILE A 126 15.47 -18.63 6.79
N PRO A 127 15.48 -19.73 7.59
CA PRO A 127 15.39 -19.62 9.04
C PRO A 127 16.65 -19.02 9.69
N TYR A 128 17.80 -19.09 9.03
CA TYR A 128 19.06 -18.54 9.53
C TYR A 128 19.96 -18.11 8.38
N VAL A 129 20.31 -16.82 8.35
CA VAL A 129 21.31 -16.26 7.44
C VAL A 129 22.70 -16.40 8.09
N PRO A 130 23.71 -16.99 7.42
CA PRO A 130 25.09 -17.05 7.89
C PRO A 130 25.64 -15.65 8.21
N GLU A 131 26.52 -15.52 9.22
CA GLU A 131 27.01 -14.20 9.67
C GLU A 131 27.68 -13.39 8.56
N GLU A 132 28.39 -14.08 7.66
CA GLU A 132 29.10 -13.48 6.51
C GLU A 132 28.15 -12.82 5.49
N GLU A 133 26.89 -13.26 5.45
CA GLU A 133 25.88 -12.80 4.48
C GLU A 133 24.88 -11.79 5.09
N ARG A 134 24.88 -11.62 6.42
CA ARG A 134 23.92 -10.73 7.13
C ARG A 134 24.14 -9.25 6.87
N LEU A 135 25.38 -8.85 6.57
CA LEU A 135 25.75 -7.45 6.44
C LEU A 135 26.31 -7.19 5.06
N LYS A 136 25.55 -6.43 4.27
CA LYS A 136 25.99 -5.97 2.96
C LYS A 136 26.09 -4.45 2.97
N VAL A 137 27.31 -3.95 2.84
CA VAL A 137 27.55 -2.50 2.68
C VAL A 137 27.39 -2.15 1.20
N VAL A 138 26.32 -1.44 0.86
CA VAL A 138 26.04 -1.01 -0.51
C VAL A 138 26.45 0.45 -0.66
N GLY A 139 27.71 0.65 -1.08
CA GLY A 139 28.27 1.97 -1.32
C GLY A 139 28.66 2.73 -0.05
N VAL A 140 29.81 3.38 -0.09
CA VAL A 140 30.25 4.34 0.93
C VAL A 140 30.42 5.66 0.21
N VAL A 141 29.58 6.64 0.53
CA VAL A 141 29.77 8.02 0.10
C VAL A 141 30.38 8.75 1.29
N GLU A 142 31.70 8.90 1.29
CA GLU A 142 32.37 9.75 2.26
C GLU A 142 31.96 11.20 2.00
N LEU A 143 31.10 11.72 2.86
CA LEU A 143 30.57 13.07 2.77
C LEU A 143 31.60 14.16 3.15
N GLY A 144 32.90 13.81 3.21
CA GLY A 144 33.96 14.64 3.78
C GLY A 144 35.33 14.63 3.08
N THR A 145 35.51 13.98 1.92
CA THR A 145 36.82 13.99 1.23
C THR A 145 36.76 14.90 0.00
N GLN A 146 37.30 16.12 0.14
CA GLN A 146 37.48 17.08 -0.95
C GLN A 146 38.24 16.44 -2.12
N VAL A 147 37.68 16.50 -3.33
CA VAL A 147 38.50 16.48 -4.54
C VAL A 147 38.68 17.91 -5.00
N ARG A 148 39.76 18.53 -4.52
CA ARG A 148 40.51 19.48 -5.33
C ARG A 148 41.09 18.70 -6.52
N LEU A 149 40.62 19.02 -7.72
CA LEU A 149 41.45 19.25 -8.91
C LEU A 149 40.82 20.42 -9.68
#